data_AF-A0AAD3RCK7-F1
#
_entry.id   AF-A0AAD3RCK7-F1
#
_cell.length_a   1.000
_cell.length_b   1.000
_cell.length_c   1.000
_cell.angle_alpha   90.00
_cell.angle_beta   90.00
_cell.angle_gamma   90.00
#
_symmetry.space_group_name_H-M   'P 1'
#
loop_
_entity.id
_entity.type
_entity.pdbx_description
1 polymer ?
#
loop_
_entity_poly.entity_id
_entity_poly.type
_entity_poly.pdbx_seq_one_letter_code
_entity_poly.pdbx_strand_id
1 'polypeptide(L)'
;MALNKCVVLVGSSINERDQMLFISTDEGSSFQRQSIAFTPDTLVFHPKEEDKLLAYCKEGRLFASIDLGRKWTLLQERVTKDRVFWSVSGVDVDPDLVHMEMQDTSGAGVLLPPTVSWRTVH
;
A
#
# COMPACT_ATOMS: atom_id res chain seq x y z
N MET A 1 25.32 -8.75 -3.95
CA MET A 1 24.47 -7.95 -3.05
C MET A 1 23.23 -8.78 -2.79
N ALA A 2 22.99 -9.18 -1.54
CA ALA A 2 21.82 -9.96 -1.20
C ALA A 2 20.57 -9.09 -1.40
N LEU A 3 19.60 -9.61 -2.15
CA LEU A 3 18.26 -9.04 -2.18
C LEU A 3 17.66 -9.31 -0.79
N ASN A 4 17.40 -8.27 0.00
CA ASN A 4 16.91 -8.46 1.36
C ASN A 4 15.43 -8.81 1.26
N LYS A 5 15.08 -10.10 1.29
CA LYS A 5 13.67 -10.50 1.20
C LYS A 5 12.92 -10.01 2.43
N CYS A 6 12.00 -9.08 2.22
CA CYS A 6 11.10 -8.58 3.25
C CYS A 6 9.82 -9.41 3.30
N VAL A 7 9.37 -9.76 4.50
CA VAL A 7 8.11 -10.47 4.76
C VAL A 7 7.27 -9.59 5.67
N VAL A 8 6.07 -9.21 5.20
CA VAL A 8 5.09 -8.46 6.00
C VAL A 8 3.87 -9.32 6.20
N LEU A 9 3.47 -9.51 7.46
CA LEU A 9 2.27 -10.22 7.87
C LEU A 9 1.31 -9.24 8.54
N VAL A 10 0.02 -9.41 8.28
CA VAL A 10 -1.05 -8.63 8.92
C VAL A 10 -1.72 -9.50 9.96
N GLY A 11 -1.79 -9.02 11.20
CA GLY A 11 -2.54 -9.65 12.28
C GLY A 11 -3.61 -8.72 12.84
N SER A 12 -4.83 -9.23 13.00
CA SER A 12 -5.90 -8.56 13.71
C SER A 12 -6.05 -9.16 15.11
N SER A 13 -6.13 -8.31 16.14
CA SER A 13 -6.51 -8.75 17.49
C SER A 13 -8.02 -9.03 17.58
N ILE A 14 -8.42 -9.83 18.59
CA ILE A 14 -9.79 -10.31 18.87
C ILE A 14 -10.83 -9.18 18.96
N ASN A 15 -10.40 -7.96 19.28
CA ASN A 15 -11.31 -6.81 19.44
C ASN A 15 -11.40 -5.90 18.21
N GLU A 16 -10.77 -6.25 17.07
CA GLU A 16 -10.69 -5.47 15.80
C GLU A 16 -10.12 -4.04 15.90
N ARG A 17 -9.99 -3.48 17.12
CA ARG A 17 -9.48 -2.13 17.39
C ARG A 17 -7.96 -2.03 17.30
N ASP A 18 -7.26 -3.13 17.55
CA ASP A 18 -5.80 -3.18 17.52
C ASP A 18 -5.36 -4.00 16.30
N GLN A 19 -5.10 -3.28 15.20
CA GLN A 19 -4.51 -3.85 14.00
C GLN A 19 -2.98 -3.77 14.12
N MET A 20 -2.30 -4.88 13.82
CA MET A 20 -0.85 -5.02 13.96
C MET A 20 -0.23 -5.53 12.67
N LEU A 21 0.83 -4.85 12.22
CA LEU A 21 1.74 -5.36 11.20
C LEU A 21 2.92 -6.03 11.89
N PHE A 22 3.28 -7.20 11.38
CA PHE A 22 4.48 -7.93 11.75
C PHE A 22 5.43 -7.88 10.56
N ILE A 23 6.56 -7.21 10.74
CA ILE A 23 7.52 -6.92 9.67
C ILE A 23 8.80 -7.70 9.96
N SER A 24 9.26 -8.45 8.97
CA SER A 24 10.54 -9.16 8.99
C SER A 24 11.38 -8.75 7.80
N THR A 25 12.67 -8.52 8.04
CA THR A 25 13.69 -8.22 7.01
C THR A 25 14.77 -9.30 6.96
N ASP A 26 14.52 -10.44 7.59
CA ASP A 26 15.44 -11.56 7.77
C ASP A 26 14.76 -12.89 7.42
N GLU A 27 13.95 -12.89 6.35
CA GLU A 27 13.25 -14.07 5.84
C GLU A 27 12.32 -14.75 6.87
N GLY A 28 11.77 -13.99 7.81
CA GLY A 28 10.88 -14.49 8.86
C GLY A 28 11.60 -15.03 10.09
N SER A 29 12.92 -14.84 10.21
CA SER A 29 13.67 -15.25 11.41
C SER A 29 13.30 -14.40 12.64
N SER A 30 12.96 -13.13 12.46
CA SER A 30 12.47 -12.25 13.52
C SER A 30 11.42 -11.26 13.01
N PHE A 31 10.51 -10.85 13.90
CA PHE A 31 9.41 -9.95 13.56
C PHE A 31 9.37 -8.73 14.48
N GLN A 32 9.32 -7.55 13.87
CA GLN A 32 8.99 -6.30 14.52
C GLN A 32 7.48 -6.07 14.45
N ARG A 33 6.90 -5.57 15.55
CA ARG A 33 5.46 -5.30 15.65
C ARG A 33 5.21 -3.81 15.50
N GLN A 34 4.28 -3.45 14.63
CA GLN A 34 3.86 -2.07 14.39
C GLN A 34 2.34 -1.97 14.51
N SER A 35 1.85 -1.09 15.37
CA SER A 35 0.42 -0.77 15.41
C SER A 35 0.04 0.08 14.20
N ILE A 36 -1.10 -0.22 13.61
CA ILE A 36 -1.70 0.55 12.52
C ILE A 36 -3.12 0.97 12.87
N ALA A 37 -3.54 2.13 12.36
CA ALA A 37 -4.83 2.74 12.67
C ALA A 37 -5.94 2.38 11.66
N PHE A 38 -5.70 1.39 10.81
CA PHE A 38 -6.62 0.92 9.77
C PHE A 38 -6.48 -0.58 9.57
N THR A 39 -7.46 -1.19 8.90
CA THR A 39 -7.46 -2.64 8.59
C THR A 39 -7.20 -2.84 7.09
N PRO A 40 -5.97 -3.22 6.69
CA PRO A 40 -5.66 -3.47 5.29
C PRO A 40 -6.35 -4.76 4.83
N ASP A 41 -7.00 -4.69 3.67
CA ASP A 41 -7.52 -5.85 2.93
C ASP A 41 -6.47 -6.39 1.96
N THR A 42 -5.61 -5.53 1.42
CA THR A 42 -4.53 -5.92 0.50
C THR A 42 -3.30 -5.04 0.71
N LEU A 43 -2.12 -5.67 0.70
CA LEU A 43 -0.81 -5.00 0.72
C LEU A 43 -0.11 -5.24 -0.63
N VAL A 44 0.44 -4.18 -1.21
CA VAL A 44 1.14 -4.24 -2.51
C VAL A 44 2.52 -3.63 -2.36
N PHE A 45 3.55 -4.46 -2.49
CA PHE A 45 4.94 -4.00 -2.52
C PHE A 45 5.26 -3.32 -3.84
N HIS A 46 6.09 -2.30 -3.76
CA HIS A 46 6.67 -1.70 -4.94
C HIS A 46 7.64 -2.68 -5.62
N PRO A 47 7.65 -2.82 -6.96
CA PRO A 47 8.38 -3.88 -7.65
C PRO A 47 9.92 -3.77 -7.60
N LYS A 48 10.47 -2.61 -7.21
CA LYS A 48 11.93 -2.37 -7.12
C LYS A 48 12.39 -1.93 -5.73
N GLU A 49 11.76 -0.91 -5.17
CA GLU A 49 12.03 -0.41 -3.81
C GLU A 49 11.29 -1.21 -2.74
N GLU A 50 12.03 -2.05 -2.00
CA GLU A 50 11.46 -3.01 -1.04
C GLU A 50 10.76 -2.35 0.17
N ASP A 51 11.13 -1.12 0.52
CA ASP A 51 10.55 -0.37 1.64
C ASP A 51 9.23 0.33 1.30
N LYS A 52 8.85 0.39 0.02
CA LYS A 52 7.63 1.05 -0.45
C LYS A 52 6.45 0.09 -0.52
N LEU A 53 5.37 0.46 0.16
CA LEU A 53 4.14 -0.34 0.26
C LEU A 53 2.91 0.51 -0.05
N LEU A 54 1.90 -0.13 -0.64
CA LEU A 54 0.52 0.34 -0.63
C LEU A 54 -0.33 -0.57 0.24
N ALA A 55 -1.31 0.02 0.94
CA ALA A 55 -2.34 -0.68 1.67
C ALA A 55 -3.73 -0.22 1.21
N TYR A 56 -4.51 -1.14 0.66
CA TYR A 56 -5.92 -0.94 0.37
C TYR A 56 -6.76 -1.39 1.56
N CYS A 57 -7.72 -0.56 1.97
CA CYS A 57 -8.63 -0.82 3.10
C CYS A 57 -10.08 -0.95 2.62
N LYS A 58 -10.93 -1.65 3.41
CA LYS A 58 -12.33 -1.95 3.06
C LYS A 58 -13.22 -0.73 2.82
N GLU A 59 -12.80 0.47 3.23
CA GLU A 59 -13.52 1.72 2.98
C GLU A 59 -13.13 2.41 1.66
N GLY A 60 -12.43 1.72 0.76
CA GLY A 60 -11.95 2.31 -0.50
C GLY A 60 -10.82 3.32 -0.27
N ARG A 61 -10.07 3.18 0.82
CA ARG A 61 -8.94 4.05 1.16
C ARG A 61 -7.63 3.38 0.77
N LEU A 62 -6.75 4.14 0.12
CA LEU A 62 -5.42 3.73 -0.25
C LEU A 62 -4.41 4.50 0.60
N PHE A 63 -3.63 3.77 1.38
CA PHE A 63 -2.50 4.31 2.13
C PHE A 63 -1.19 3.91 1.48
N ALA A 64 -0.17 4.75 1.64
CA ALA A 64 1.20 4.44 1.25
C ALA A 64 2.15 4.53 2.44
N SER A 65 3.20 3.73 2.36
CA SER A 65 4.34 3.76 3.27
C SER A 65 5.63 3.69 2.45
N ILE A 66 6.66 4.41 2.92
CA ILE A 66 8.01 4.42 2.34
C ILE A 66 9.06 3.86 3.30
N ASP A 67 8.61 3.37 4.46
CA ASP A 67 9.44 2.89 5.56
C ASP A 67 8.97 1.51 6.04
N LEU A 68 8.59 0.66 5.08
CA LEU A 68 8.19 -0.73 5.27
C LEU A 68 6.97 -0.90 6.20
N GLY A 69 6.08 0.09 6.20
CA GLY A 69 4.81 0.04 6.94
C GLY A 69 4.90 0.57 8.37
N ARG A 70 5.99 1.24 8.73
CA ARG A 70 6.13 1.91 10.04
C ARG A 70 5.28 3.17 10.12
N LYS A 71 5.23 3.94 9.03
CA LYS A 71 4.39 5.12 8.86
C LYS A 71 3.54 4.97 7.62
N TRP A 72 2.33 5.52 7.70
CA TRP A 72 1.35 5.47 6.65
C TRP A 72 0.80 6.86 6.38
N THR A 73 0.60 7.16 5.11
CA THR A 73 -0.04 8.39 4.63
C THR A 73 -1.21 8.01 3.74
N LEU A 74 -2.37 8.64 3.96
CA LEU A 74 -3.52 8.47 3.09
C LEU A 74 -3.22 9.11 1.73
N LEU A 75 -3.19 8.30 0.67
CA LEU A 75 -2.99 8.79 -0.69
C LEU A 75 -4.31 9.19 -1.34
N GLN A 76 -5.32 8.33 -1.24
CA GLN A 76 -6.56 8.50 -1.99
C GLN A 76 -7.73 7.79 -1.31
N GLU A 77 -8.93 8.36 -1.46
CA GLU A 77 -10.19 7.75 -1.08
C GLU A 77 -11.03 7.36 -2.31
N ARG A 78 -12.01 6.48 -2.11
CA ARG A 78 -12.92 5.97 -3.15
C ARG A 78 -12.23 5.16 -4.25
N VAL A 79 -11.15 4.49 -3.88
CA VAL A 79 -10.41 3.58 -4.76
C VAL A 79 -11.19 2.29 -4.93
N THR A 80 -11.34 1.84 -6.18
CA THR A 80 -11.96 0.54 -6.51
C THR A 80 -11.03 -0.59 -6.04
N LYS A 81 -11.59 -1.58 -5.34
CA LYS A 81 -10.86 -2.77 -4.89
C LYS A 81 -10.15 -3.47 -6.06
N ASP A 82 -8.92 -3.94 -5.83
CA ASP A 82 -8.09 -4.68 -6.80
C ASP A 82 -7.75 -3.91 -8.09
N ARG A 83 -7.99 -2.60 -8.12
CA ARG A 83 -7.66 -1.71 -9.25
C ARG A 83 -6.60 -0.69 -8.87
N VAL A 84 -5.50 -1.15 -8.27
CA VAL A 84 -4.34 -0.33 -7.89
C VAL A 84 -3.07 -0.96 -8.43
N PHE A 85 -2.28 -0.19 -9.16
CA PHE A 85 -1.08 -0.65 -9.86
C PHE A 85 0.05 0.36 -9.69
N TRP A 86 1.22 -0.14 -9.30
CA TRP A 86 2.46 0.62 -9.40
C TRP A 86 2.83 0.85 -10.86
N SER A 87 3.53 1.95 -11.11
CA SER A 87 4.15 2.21 -12.41
C SER A 87 5.10 1.09 -12.83
N VAL A 88 5.28 0.95 -14.14
CA VAL A 88 6.21 -0.02 -14.71
C VAL A 88 7.52 0.70 -15.01
N SER A 89 8.55 0.35 -14.24
CA SER A 89 9.87 0.95 -14.42
C SER A 89 10.44 0.65 -15.81
N GLY A 90 10.80 1.72 -16.54
CA GLY A 90 11.29 1.64 -17.92
C GLY A 90 10.22 1.86 -18.98
N VAL A 91 8.94 1.93 -18.59
CA VAL A 91 7.82 2.34 -19.45
C VAL A 91 7.31 3.71 -19.00
N ASP A 92 7.02 3.84 -17.70
CA ASP A 92 6.59 5.09 -17.10
C ASP A 92 7.77 6.02 -16.78
N VAL A 93 7.52 7.32 -16.92
CA VAL A 93 8.54 8.37 -16.70
C VAL A 93 8.92 8.50 -15.21
N ASP A 94 7.94 8.28 -14.32
CA ASP A 94 8.12 8.41 -12.88
C ASP A 94 7.87 7.02 -12.24
N PRO A 95 8.90 6.35 -11.67
CA PRO A 95 8.87 4.95 -11.18
C PRO A 95 7.99 4.72 -9.95
N ASP A 96 7.11 5.64 -9.71
CA ASP A 96 6.73 6.19 -8.43
C ASP A 96 5.24 6.61 -8.52
N LEU A 97 4.71 6.61 -9.75
CA LEU A 97 3.29 6.74 -10.05
C LEU A 97 2.53 5.53 -9.53
N VAL A 98 1.35 5.83 -9.00
CA VAL A 98 0.33 4.83 -8.68
C VAL A 98 -0.86 5.10 -9.58
N HIS A 99 -1.20 4.13 -10.40
CA HIS A 99 -2.42 4.12 -11.19
C HIS A 99 -3.50 3.43 -10.38
N MET A 100 -4.66 4.05 -10.25
CA MET A 100 -5.78 3.45 -9.52
C MET A 100 -7.09 3.75 -10.23
N GLU A 101 -8.15 2.96 -10.03
CA GLU A 101 -9.51 3.31 -10.47
C GLU A 101 -10.29 3.94 -9.30
N MET A 102 -11.12 4.94 -9.57
CA MET A 102 -11.97 5.58 -8.56
C MET A 102 -13.44 5.49 -8.91
N GLN A 103 -14.27 5.33 -7.87
CA GLN A 103 -15.72 5.48 -7.98
C GLN A 103 -16.12 6.95 -7.83
N ASP A 104 -16.86 7.45 -8.82
CA ASP A 104 -17.50 8.77 -8.70
C ASP A 104 -18.78 8.67 -7.81
N THR A 105 -19.22 9.83 -7.32
CA THR A 105 -20.49 10.05 -6.59
C THR A 105 -21.72 9.48 -7.28
N SER A 106 -21.67 9.29 -8.60
CA SER A 106 -22.72 8.67 -9.40
C SER A 106 -22.73 7.13 -9.38
N GLY A 107 -21.75 6.48 -8.74
CA GLY A 107 -21.57 5.02 -8.77
C GLY A 107 -21.05 4.48 -10.10
N ALA A 108 -20.88 5.34 -11.12
CA ALA A 108 -20.15 5.01 -12.33
C ALA A 108 -18.64 5.06 -12.03
N GLY A 109 -17.94 3.95 -12.27
CA GLY A 109 -16.48 3.94 -12.22
C GLY A 109 -15.92 4.86 -13.29
N VAL A 110 -14.97 5.73 -12.94
CA VAL A 110 -14.25 6.51 -13.94
C VAL A 110 -13.33 5.54 -14.68
N LEU A 111 -13.59 5.33 -15.98
CA LEU A 111 -12.89 4.34 -16.82
C LEU A 111 -11.41 4.66 -17.09
N LEU A 112 -10.92 5.81 -16.63
CA LEU A 112 -9.51 6.16 -16.69
C LEU A 112 -8.92 6.05 -15.29
N PRO A 113 -7.76 5.38 -15.12
CA PRO A 113 -7.13 5.32 -13.82
C PRO A 113 -6.63 6.72 -13.42
N PRO A 114 -7.18 7.39 -12.40
CA PRO A 114 -6.49 8.47 -11.72
C PRO A 114 -5.06 8.02 -11.41
N THR A 115 -4.11 8.86 -11.81
CA THR A 115 -2.70 8.64 -11.55
C THR A 115 -2.26 9.69 -10.55
N VAL A 116 -1.71 9.23 -9.43
CA VAL A 116 -1.11 10.11 -8.42
C VAL A 116 0.39 9.82 -8.40
N SER A 117 1.20 10.85 -8.63
CA SER A 117 2.62 10.76 -8.31
C SER A 117 2.77 10.89 -6.80
N TRP A 118 3.27 9.84 -6.17
CA TRP A 118 3.55 9.83 -4.72
C TRP A 118 4.45 11.01 -4.29
N ARG A 119 5.29 11.57 -5.19
CA ARG A 119 6.15 12.74 -4.91
C ARG A 119 5.38 14.03 -4.65
N THR A 120 4.11 14.09 -5.08
CA THR A 120 3.28 15.28 -4.85
C THR A 120 2.59 15.25 -3.48
N VAL A 121 2.68 14.11 -2.78
CA VAL A 121 2.05 13.89 -1.47
C VAL A 121 3.06 14.07 -0.31
N HIS A 122 4.36 14.26 -0.63
CA HIS A 122 5.45 14.48 0.32
C HIS A 122 6.37 15.64 -0.08
#